data_AF-A0A0N8TYI9-F1
#
_entry.id   AF-A0A0N8TYI9-F1
#
_cell.length_a   1.000
_cell.length_b   1.000
_cell.length_c   1.000
_cell.angle_alpha   90.00
_cell.angle_beta   90.00
_cell.angle_gamma   90.00
#
_symmetry.space_group_name_H-M   'P 1'
#
loop_
_entity.id
_entity.type
_entity.pdbx_description
1 polymer ?
#
loop_
_entity_poly.entity_id
_entity_poly.type
_entity_poly.pdbx_seq_one_letter_code
_entity_poly.pdbx_strand_id
1 'polypeptide(L)'
;MLALMTLGCQHSPIHFTEAQAPNIPSFDVPENHTSASNTSTNLSQLLAATQQAQSKAIKPVAYQLPHTITLTKQFHAHQWPTSEVNDSGLNRLYLIGISAQQPITHPDILVEAFKQKLEEMANTTAYSPQMASCLSSIKIRASLHSVGMTIECTATDQQLQQQLWQFWEKGALSDINIATVKRNLKLNKHIGAFTGSEIDTTFRQQLLGQQHPYNLNIRNESAINELDNTTLQTLHNKIRQQLQWHLFIPSPITSATHGVAQSSLNSPLDSQLNSPLNSQLNSQLNSLSSSTSTNSANKQNATITSSDIFVPTWLATTQPNLTEVQPNIITNSTGSATKQSTQTILIIDAKDTVQTQTRVGFVLAKPDLVNTTNHNQNSTDCKTIAALLGRSYSGRLFYDLRETRGLTYGIYGRCVDAPLSQYLYFYGSTSLENSGAFLKGIIDHTQLLKDQAAKQTEINAVITYLMGKQQLASDHKYGKESRYINNLLLGRTASFEQLQHETLNSLTPKAITTMANHVFEGNPVIVLRGDADKIIPDLNEKLPHWQVITISP
;
A
#
# COMPACT_ATOMS: atom_id res chain seq x y z
N MET A 1 27.64 -42.92 -46.38
CA MET A 1 27.08 -43.19 -45.04
C MET A 1 27.72 -42.20 -44.08
N LEU A 2 27.14 -41.00 -43.95
CA LEU A 2 27.66 -39.95 -43.07
C LEU A 2 26.77 -39.94 -41.83
N ALA A 3 27.27 -40.45 -40.71
CA ALA A 3 26.56 -40.46 -39.44
C ALA A 3 26.67 -39.07 -38.79
N LEU A 4 25.59 -38.30 -38.89
CA LEU A 4 25.38 -37.09 -38.09
C LEU A 4 25.11 -37.54 -36.64
N MET A 5 26.10 -37.42 -35.76
CA MET A 5 25.87 -37.55 -34.33
C MET A 5 25.24 -36.26 -33.81
N THR A 6 23.94 -36.33 -33.52
CA THR A 6 23.22 -35.34 -32.74
C THR A 6 23.71 -35.39 -31.30
N LEU A 7 24.68 -34.54 -30.96
CA LEU A 7 25.00 -34.22 -29.56
C LEU A 7 23.84 -33.39 -29.00
N GLY A 8 22.82 -34.08 -28.48
CA GLY A 8 21.83 -33.45 -27.63
C GLY A 8 22.50 -32.95 -26.36
N CYS A 9 22.23 -31.70 -25.97
CA CYS A 9 22.63 -31.16 -24.68
C CYS A 9 22.07 -32.05 -23.56
N GLN A 10 22.90 -32.93 -22.99
CA GLN A 10 22.57 -33.60 -21.73
C GLN A 10 22.53 -32.49 -20.66
N HIS A 11 21.33 -32.13 -20.23
CA HIS A 11 21.17 -31.34 -19.01
C HIS A 11 21.78 -32.16 -17.87
N SER A 12 22.82 -31.63 -17.22
CA SER A 12 23.37 -32.24 -16.00
C SER A 12 22.24 -32.48 -15.00
N PRO A 13 22.22 -33.65 -14.31
CA PRO A 13 21.21 -33.92 -13.31
C PRO A 13 21.24 -32.83 -12.22
N ILE A 14 20.06 -32.37 -11.83
CA ILE A 14 19.91 -31.39 -10.75
C ILE A 14 20.22 -32.09 -9.43
N HIS A 15 21.13 -31.52 -8.65
CA HIS A 15 21.45 -31.98 -7.30
C HIS A 15 20.81 -31.03 -6.29
N PHE A 16 19.83 -31.52 -5.52
CA PHE A 16 19.11 -30.70 -4.55
C PHE A 16 19.94 -30.43 -3.30
N THR A 17 19.84 -29.21 -2.79
CA THR A 17 20.52 -28.82 -1.55
C THR A 17 19.82 -29.43 -0.35
N GLU A 18 20.57 -29.95 0.61
CA GLU A 18 20.01 -30.55 1.82
C GLU A 18 19.23 -29.55 2.69
N ALA A 19 18.20 -30.04 3.38
CA ALA A 19 17.52 -29.27 4.41
C ALA A 19 18.42 -29.13 5.66
N GLN A 20 18.41 -27.95 6.28
CA GLN A 20 19.21 -27.64 7.47
C GLN A 20 18.38 -26.88 8.48
N ALA A 21 18.70 -27.04 9.77
CA ALA A 21 18.06 -26.30 10.84
C ALA A 21 18.30 -24.77 10.71
N PRO A 22 17.37 -23.94 11.20
CA PRO A 22 17.52 -22.49 11.17
C PRO A 22 18.80 -21.98 11.84
N ASN A 23 19.50 -21.06 11.17
CA ASN A 23 20.58 -20.27 11.78
C ASN A 23 20.03 -18.92 12.25
N ILE A 24 20.34 -18.53 13.49
CA ILE A 24 19.94 -17.22 14.03
C ILE A 24 21.14 -16.26 14.04
N PRO A 25 20.94 -14.98 13.71
CA PRO A 25 22.01 -13.99 13.77
C PRO A 25 22.51 -13.83 15.21
N SER A 26 23.84 -13.77 15.36
CA SER A 26 24.46 -13.36 16.62
C SER A 26 24.71 -11.86 16.62
N PHE A 27 24.26 -11.20 17.69
CA PHE A 27 24.50 -9.77 17.95
C PHE A 27 25.48 -9.57 19.11
N ASP A 28 26.19 -10.64 19.49
CA ASP A 28 27.15 -10.60 20.59
C ASP A 28 28.42 -9.85 20.11
N VAL A 29 29.02 -9.05 20.99
CA VAL A 29 30.26 -8.33 20.67
C VAL A 29 31.40 -9.36 20.56
N PRO A 30 32.23 -9.33 19.50
CA PRO A 30 33.35 -10.26 19.39
C PRO A 30 34.28 -10.14 20.61
N GLU A 31 34.52 -11.24 21.32
CA GLU A 31 35.37 -11.28 22.52
C GLU A 31 36.87 -11.02 22.24
N ASN A 32 37.28 -10.99 20.96
CA ASN A 32 38.69 -11.05 20.55
C ASN A 32 39.39 -9.70 20.26
N HIS A 33 39.15 -8.66 21.07
CA HIS A 33 39.97 -7.42 21.02
C HIS A 33 40.72 -7.08 22.30
N THR A 34 40.77 -7.97 23.29
CA THR A 34 41.57 -7.75 24.52
C THR A 34 43.05 -8.17 24.42
N SER A 35 43.51 -8.63 23.25
CA SER A 35 44.88 -9.14 23.07
C SER A 35 45.72 -8.38 22.05
N ALA A 36 45.45 -7.08 21.86
CA ALA A 36 46.37 -6.19 21.14
C ALA A 36 46.81 -5.06 22.09
N SER A 37 48.05 -5.17 22.56
CA SER A 37 48.72 -4.22 23.43
C SER A 37 48.69 -2.79 22.88
N ASN A 38 48.28 -1.86 23.73
CA ASN A 38 48.69 -0.44 23.77
C ASN A 38 48.18 0.55 22.71
N THR A 39 47.02 0.34 22.07
CA THR A 39 46.29 1.44 21.36
C THR A 39 44.75 1.39 21.50
N SER A 40 44.20 0.54 22.37
CA SER A 40 42.78 0.15 22.34
C SER A 40 41.81 0.98 23.18
N THR A 41 42.22 2.08 23.84
CA THR A 41 41.29 2.90 24.64
C THR A 41 40.16 3.51 23.80
N ASN A 42 40.40 3.78 22.51
CA ASN A 42 39.36 4.34 21.63
C ASN A 42 38.34 3.31 21.14
N LEU A 43 38.72 2.05 20.89
CA LEU A 43 37.80 1.08 20.28
C LEU A 43 36.81 0.50 21.30
N SER A 44 37.27 0.21 22.51
CA SER A 44 36.39 -0.22 23.61
C SER A 44 35.49 0.91 24.11
N GLN A 45 35.95 2.17 24.07
CA GLN A 45 35.09 3.34 24.27
C GLN A 45 34.08 3.54 23.12
N LEU A 46 34.46 3.29 21.87
CA LEU A 46 33.54 3.35 20.73
C LEU A 46 32.47 2.26 20.82
N LEU A 47 32.85 1.04 21.19
CA LEU A 47 31.94 -0.10 21.40
C LEU A 47 31.00 0.12 22.59
N ALA A 48 31.53 0.64 23.71
CA ALA A 48 30.71 1.04 24.87
C ALA A 48 29.78 2.22 24.53
N ALA A 49 30.24 3.17 23.72
CA ALA A 49 29.41 4.25 23.19
C ALA A 49 28.36 3.73 22.20
N THR A 50 28.64 2.64 21.47
CA THR A 50 27.68 1.99 20.56
C THR A 50 26.61 1.22 21.35
N GLN A 51 26.98 0.55 22.45
CA GLN A 51 26.02 -0.07 23.38
C GLN A 51 25.21 0.99 24.17
N GLN A 52 25.83 2.10 24.57
CA GLN A 52 25.13 3.25 25.15
C GLN A 52 24.24 3.96 24.12
N ALA A 53 24.61 3.99 22.84
CA ALA A 53 23.79 4.54 21.76
C ALA A 53 22.63 3.61 21.37
N GLN A 54 22.83 2.28 21.42
CA GLN A 54 21.76 1.29 21.24
C GLN A 54 20.75 1.27 22.40
N SER A 55 21.16 1.71 23.60
CA SER A 55 20.29 1.86 24.77
C SER A 55 19.72 3.28 24.95
N LYS A 56 20.21 4.26 24.18
CA LYS A 56 19.62 5.60 24.16
C LYS A 56 18.35 5.53 23.34
N ALA A 57 17.20 5.43 24.03
CA ALA A 57 15.88 5.48 23.42
C ALA A 57 15.85 6.59 22.35
N ILE A 58 15.60 6.21 21.10
CA ILE A 58 15.41 7.17 20.01
C ILE A 58 14.25 8.04 20.45
N LYS A 59 14.51 9.33 20.73
CA LYS A 59 13.46 10.24 21.17
C LYS A 59 12.38 10.25 20.09
N PRO A 60 11.11 9.99 20.44
CA PRO A 60 10.05 9.98 19.44
C PRO A 60 9.96 11.39 18.85
N VAL A 61 10.02 11.48 17.52
CA VAL A 61 9.58 12.69 16.85
C VAL A 61 8.08 12.75 16.99
N ALA A 62 7.60 13.82 17.64
CA ALA A 62 6.19 14.07 17.82
C ALA A 62 5.50 13.95 16.46
N TYR A 63 4.48 13.10 16.38
CA TYR A 63 3.69 12.96 15.17
C TYR A 63 2.94 14.28 14.94
N GLN A 64 3.48 15.10 14.05
CA GLN A 64 2.86 16.36 13.66
C GLN A 64 1.65 16.04 12.78
N LEU A 65 0.55 16.72 13.06
CA LEU A 65 -0.62 16.71 12.18
C LEU A 65 -0.61 17.96 11.31
N PRO A 66 -1.11 17.88 10.06
CA PRO A 66 -1.34 19.07 9.27
C PRO A 66 -2.51 19.86 9.88
N HIS A 67 -2.45 21.18 9.77
CA HIS A 67 -3.63 22.00 9.93
C HIS A 67 -4.62 21.61 8.83
N THR A 68 -5.83 21.23 9.24
CA THR A 68 -6.86 20.70 8.34
C THR A 68 -8.05 21.60 8.34
N ILE A 69 -8.48 22.04 7.15
CA ILE A 69 -9.69 22.83 6.98
C ILE A 69 -10.69 22.04 6.14
N THR A 70 -11.90 21.90 6.66
CA THR A 70 -12.99 21.22 5.97
C THR A 70 -13.66 22.23 5.03
N LEU A 71 -13.54 22.03 3.73
CA LEU A 71 -14.17 22.88 2.71
C LEU A 71 -15.63 22.46 2.48
N THR A 72 -15.85 21.14 2.42
CA THR A 72 -17.16 20.50 2.34
C THR A 72 -17.13 19.19 3.12
N LYS A 73 -18.26 18.50 3.27
CA LYS A 73 -18.31 17.17 3.89
C LYS A 73 -17.41 16.13 3.20
N GLN A 74 -17.08 16.33 1.93
CA GLN A 74 -16.29 15.39 1.12
C GLN A 74 -14.91 15.95 0.72
N PHE A 75 -14.55 17.16 1.14
CA PHE A 75 -13.33 17.82 0.70
C PHE A 75 -12.62 18.55 1.85
N HIS A 76 -11.35 18.23 2.03
CA HIS A 76 -10.48 18.77 3.06
C HIS A 76 -9.20 19.36 2.44
N ALA A 77 -8.76 20.50 2.96
CA ALA A 77 -7.47 21.08 2.65
C ALA A 77 -6.52 20.88 3.84
N HIS A 78 -5.26 20.54 3.55
CA HIS A 78 -4.25 20.23 4.54
C HIS A 78 -3.00 21.08 4.31
N GLN A 79 -2.49 21.64 5.40
CA GLN A 79 -1.24 22.37 5.40
C GLN A 79 -0.33 21.85 6.52
N TRP A 80 0.89 21.48 6.14
CA TRP A 80 1.91 21.09 7.11
C TRP A 80 2.53 22.34 7.79
N PRO A 81 2.87 22.28 9.09
CA PRO A 81 3.57 23.36 9.77
C PRO A 81 4.84 23.78 9.01
N THR A 82 5.02 25.09 8.80
CA THR A 82 6.03 25.69 7.92
C THR A 82 7.46 25.68 8.49
N SER A 83 7.80 24.76 9.39
CA SER A 83 9.18 24.65 9.91
C SER A 83 10.20 24.14 8.88
N GLU A 84 9.74 23.81 7.68
CA GLU A 84 10.58 23.35 6.56
C GLU A 84 10.64 24.44 5.50
N VAL A 85 11.76 25.15 5.44
CA VAL A 85 12.08 26.06 4.34
C VAL A 85 12.09 25.22 3.06
N ASN A 86 11.22 25.56 2.12
CA ASN A 86 11.16 24.88 0.83
C ASN A 86 12.34 25.35 -0.04
N ASP A 87 13.51 24.75 0.15
CA ASP A 87 14.78 25.18 -0.46
C ASP A 87 14.81 24.99 -1.99
N SER A 88 13.81 24.30 -2.56
CA SER A 88 13.72 24.04 -4.01
C SER A 88 13.14 25.20 -4.82
N GLY A 89 12.45 26.16 -4.19
CA GLY A 89 11.71 27.21 -4.91
C GLY A 89 10.53 26.70 -5.76
N LEU A 90 10.14 25.42 -5.64
CA LEU A 90 9.03 24.82 -6.39
C LEU A 90 7.76 24.76 -5.54
N ASN A 91 6.63 25.12 -6.12
CA ASN A 91 5.31 24.87 -5.55
C ASN A 91 4.89 23.43 -5.85
N ARG A 92 4.33 22.75 -4.86
CA ARG A 92 3.88 21.36 -4.97
C ARG A 92 2.47 21.22 -4.44
N LEU A 93 1.60 20.62 -5.23
CA LEU A 93 0.27 20.21 -4.77
C LEU A 93 0.15 18.70 -4.83
N TYR A 94 -0.59 18.16 -3.86
CA TYR A 94 -0.99 16.77 -3.87
C TYR A 94 -2.50 16.69 -3.63
N LEU A 95 -3.23 16.30 -4.68
CA LEU A 95 -4.65 16.00 -4.61
C LEU A 95 -4.81 14.48 -4.51
N ILE A 96 -5.53 14.01 -3.50
CA ILE A 96 -5.82 12.59 -3.34
C ILE A 96 -7.26 12.40 -2.88
N GLY A 97 -7.98 11.53 -3.58
CA GLY A 97 -9.24 10.98 -3.12
C GLY A 97 -8.99 9.65 -2.41
N ILE A 98 -9.66 9.43 -1.28
CA ILE A 98 -9.60 8.18 -0.51
C ILE A 98 -11.00 7.57 -0.34
N SER A 99 -11.08 6.25 -0.26
CA SER A 99 -12.31 5.53 0.07
C SER A 99 -11.98 4.49 1.12
N ALA A 100 -12.37 4.69 2.38
CA ALA A 100 -11.96 3.81 3.46
C ALA A 100 -12.79 2.51 3.49
N GLN A 101 -14.10 2.59 3.24
CA GLN A 101 -15.03 1.49 3.46
C GLN A 101 -15.21 0.58 2.24
N GLN A 102 -14.97 1.10 1.03
CA GLN A 102 -15.21 0.38 -0.22
C GLN A 102 -13.99 0.49 -1.13
N PRO A 103 -13.59 -0.59 -1.81
CA PRO A 103 -12.53 -0.48 -2.79
C PRO A 103 -13.01 0.30 -4.00
N ILE A 104 -12.09 0.99 -4.64
CA ILE A 104 -12.26 1.67 -5.92
C ILE A 104 -12.37 0.59 -6.99
N THR A 105 -13.41 0.67 -7.83
CA THR A 105 -13.60 -0.24 -8.95
C THR A 105 -12.60 0.11 -10.07
N HIS A 106 -11.85 -0.87 -10.58
CA HIS A 106 -10.95 -0.74 -11.74
C HIS A 106 -10.06 0.52 -11.76
N PRO A 107 -9.31 0.82 -10.69
CA PRO A 107 -8.47 2.01 -10.63
C PRO A 107 -7.36 2.02 -11.69
N ASP A 108 -6.94 0.85 -12.17
CA ASP A 108 -5.98 0.68 -13.27
C ASP A 108 -6.50 1.22 -14.60
N ILE A 109 -7.79 1.03 -14.92
CA ILE A 109 -8.43 1.63 -16.10
C ILE A 109 -8.37 3.15 -16.02
N LEU A 110 -8.74 3.72 -14.87
CA LEU A 110 -8.75 5.17 -14.69
C LEU A 110 -7.34 5.77 -14.79
N VAL A 111 -6.34 5.13 -14.18
CA VAL A 111 -4.95 5.58 -14.26
C VAL A 111 -4.45 5.59 -15.70
N GLU A 112 -4.77 4.56 -16.48
CA GLU A 112 -4.33 4.50 -17.87
C GLU A 112 -5.02 5.56 -18.75
N ALA A 113 -6.30 5.83 -18.52
CA ALA A 113 -7.00 6.95 -19.15
C ALA A 113 -6.39 8.31 -18.77
N PHE A 114 -6.04 8.51 -17.49
CA PHE A 114 -5.37 9.74 -17.05
C PHE A 114 -3.97 9.92 -17.64
N LYS A 115 -3.20 8.85 -17.84
CA LYS A 115 -1.91 8.95 -18.55
C LYS A 115 -2.11 9.43 -19.98
N GLN A 116 -3.08 8.86 -20.70
CA GLN A 116 -3.38 9.32 -22.05
C GLN A 116 -3.86 10.77 -22.06
N LYS A 117 -4.69 11.19 -21.08
CA LYS A 117 -5.09 12.59 -20.95
C LYS A 117 -3.89 13.51 -20.72
N LEU A 118 -2.95 13.09 -19.87
CA LEU A 118 -1.72 13.84 -19.61
C LEU A 118 -0.85 13.96 -20.87
N GLU A 119 -0.74 12.91 -21.66
CA GLU A 119 -0.04 12.93 -22.96
C GLU A 119 -0.71 13.89 -23.95
N GLU A 120 -2.05 13.89 -24.03
CA GLU A 120 -2.82 14.83 -24.85
C GLU A 120 -2.56 16.29 -24.44
N MET A 121 -2.63 16.57 -23.13
CA MET A 121 -2.34 17.89 -22.58
C MET A 121 -0.90 18.29 -22.90
N ALA A 122 0.08 17.43 -22.66
CA ALA A 122 1.49 17.73 -22.92
C ALA A 122 1.79 18.02 -24.41
N ASN A 123 1.04 17.42 -25.34
CA ASN A 123 1.22 17.61 -26.78
C ASN A 123 0.49 18.84 -27.34
N THR A 124 -0.27 19.58 -26.52
CA THR A 124 -0.96 20.79 -26.95
C THR A 124 0.03 21.94 -27.11
N THR A 125 0.09 22.56 -28.29
CA THR A 125 1.07 23.63 -28.63
C THR A 125 0.82 24.98 -27.92
N ALA A 126 -0.18 25.05 -27.04
CA ALA A 126 -0.63 26.29 -26.39
C ALA A 126 0.03 26.57 -25.02
N TYR A 127 0.87 25.66 -24.50
CA TYR A 127 1.45 25.81 -23.17
C TYR A 127 2.74 26.63 -23.15
N SER A 128 2.86 27.50 -22.15
CA SER A 128 4.13 28.17 -21.85
C SER A 128 5.20 27.15 -21.39
N PRO A 129 6.50 27.44 -21.52
CA PRO A 129 7.56 26.55 -21.04
C PRO A 129 7.42 26.17 -19.55
N GLN A 130 6.95 27.12 -18.73
CA GLN A 130 6.65 26.87 -17.33
C GLN A 130 5.54 25.82 -17.18
N MET A 131 4.44 25.94 -17.94
CA MET A 131 3.33 25.01 -17.84
C MET A 131 3.66 23.62 -18.41
N ALA A 132 4.44 23.56 -19.49
CA ALA A 132 4.96 22.29 -20.00
C ALA A 132 5.80 21.56 -18.95
N SER A 133 6.65 22.28 -18.22
CA SER A 133 7.40 21.74 -17.07
C SER A 133 6.46 21.20 -15.98
N CYS A 134 5.41 21.94 -15.62
CA CYS A 134 4.40 21.49 -14.67
C CYS A 134 3.68 20.20 -15.11
N LEU A 135 3.28 20.07 -16.37
CA LEU A 135 2.64 18.86 -16.87
C LEU A 135 3.57 17.65 -16.80
N SER A 136 4.84 17.83 -17.20
CA SER A 136 5.85 16.77 -17.13
C SER A 136 6.17 16.29 -15.69
N SER A 137 5.83 17.09 -14.67
CA SER A 137 6.03 16.71 -13.27
C SER A 137 4.83 15.99 -12.65
N ILE A 138 3.70 15.89 -13.37
CA ILE A 138 2.50 15.21 -12.88
C ILE A 138 2.79 13.72 -12.66
N LYS A 139 2.50 13.26 -11.44
CA LYS A 139 2.60 11.85 -11.03
C LYS A 139 1.24 11.35 -10.59
N ILE A 140 0.69 10.38 -11.32
CA ILE A 140 -0.59 9.74 -11.01
C ILE A 140 -0.33 8.43 -10.27
N ARG A 141 -1.02 8.20 -9.15
CA ARG A 141 -0.94 6.96 -8.38
C ARG A 141 -2.33 6.51 -7.99
N ALA A 142 -2.56 5.21 -8.06
CA ALA A 142 -3.78 4.62 -7.52
C ALA A 142 -3.49 3.35 -6.74
N SER A 143 -4.35 3.10 -5.77
CA SER A 143 -4.50 1.85 -5.05
C SER A 143 -5.98 1.45 -5.07
N LEU A 144 -6.34 0.36 -4.39
CA LEU A 144 -7.73 -0.01 -4.20
C LEU A 144 -8.50 0.96 -3.30
N HIS A 145 -7.83 1.85 -2.55
CA HIS A 145 -8.50 2.76 -1.61
C HIS A 145 -8.11 4.22 -1.81
N SER A 146 -7.32 4.52 -2.84
CA SER A 146 -6.92 5.90 -3.13
C SER A 146 -6.60 6.12 -4.60
N VAL A 147 -6.87 7.31 -5.10
CA VAL A 147 -6.37 7.82 -6.38
C VAL A 147 -5.86 9.22 -6.13
N GLY A 148 -4.61 9.48 -6.48
CA GLY A 148 -3.97 10.77 -6.23
C GLY A 148 -3.05 11.21 -7.34
N MET A 149 -2.87 12.52 -7.42
CA MET A 149 -2.02 13.20 -8.38
C MET A 149 -1.16 14.23 -7.66
N THR A 150 0.14 14.16 -7.89
CA THR A 150 1.08 15.20 -7.45
C THR A 150 1.54 16.01 -8.65
N ILE A 151 1.65 17.32 -8.48
CA ILE A 151 2.27 18.24 -9.44
C ILE A 151 3.27 19.13 -8.70
N GLU A 152 4.41 19.41 -9.32
CA GLU A 152 5.49 20.20 -8.70
C GLU A 152 6.23 21.05 -9.76
N CYS A 153 6.15 22.37 -9.67
CA CYS A 153 6.85 23.31 -10.57
C CYS A 153 6.85 24.73 -10.00
N THR A 154 7.35 25.71 -10.75
CA THR A 154 7.42 27.12 -10.32
C THR A 154 6.10 27.90 -10.49
N ALA A 155 5.06 27.30 -11.07
CA ALA A 155 3.76 27.95 -11.26
C ALA A 155 3.05 28.21 -9.92
N THR A 156 2.10 29.14 -9.88
CA THR A 156 1.35 29.46 -8.66
C THR A 156 0.45 28.30 -8.22
N ASP A 157 0.11 28.24 -6.93
CA ASP A 157 -0.81 27.21 -6.42
C ASP A 157 -2.15 27.18 -7.18
N GLN A 158 -2.67 28.35 -7.60
CA GLN A 158 -3.89 28.42 -8.41
C GLN A 158 -3.72 27.76 -9.79
N GLN A 159 -2.59 28.01 -10.46
CA GLN A 159 -2.28 27.41 -11.76
C GLN A 159 -2.10 25.89 -11.65
N LEU A 160 -1.44 25.42 -10.59
CA LEU A 160 -1.28 24.01 -10.30
C LEU A 160 -2.62 23.31 -10.04
N GLN A 161 -3.50 23.94 -9.24
CA GLN A 161 -4.85 23.43 -8.98
C GLN A 161 -5.63 23.27 -10.28
N GLN A 162 -5.60 24.29 -11.15
CA GLN A 162 -6.28 24.24 -12.46
C GLN A 162 -5.79 23.08 -13.34
N GLN A 163 -4.50 22.71 -13.28
CA GLN A 163 -4.01 21.56 -14.05
C GLN A 163 -4.49 20.22 -13.47
N LEU A 164 -4.43 20.06 -12.14
CA LEU A 164 -4.91 18.84 -11.50
C LEU A 164 -6.43 18.66 -11.68
N TRP A 165 -7.18 19.75 -11.73
CA TRP A 165 -8.64 19.71 -11.81
C TRP A 165 -9.17 19.21 -13.15
N GLN A 166 -8.45 19.49 -14.25
CA GLN A 166 -8.84 19.06 -15.61
C GLN A 166 -8.98 17.54 -15.74
N PHE A 167 -8.34 16.74 -14.88
CA PHE A 167 -8.50 15.28 -14.87
C PHE A 167 -9.84 14.83 -14.29
N TRP A 168 -10.46 15.66 -13.44
CA TRP A 168 -11.64 15.31 -12.66
C TRP A 168 -12.90 16.06 -13.10
N GLU A 169 -12.81 16.96 -14.09
CA GLU A 169 -13.93 17.68 -14.67
C GLU A 169 -14.94 16.74 -15.35
N LYS A 170 -16.21 17.17 -15.43
CA LYS A 170 -17.25 16.41 -16.14
C LYS A 170 -16.85 16.37 -17.62
N GLY A 171 -16.75 15.16 -18.19
CA GLY A 171 -16.27 14.99 -19.57
C GLY A 171 -14.76 15.06 -19.74
N ALA A 172 -13.95 15.12 -18.67
CA ALA A 172 -12.48 15.12 -18.78
C ALA A 172 -11.90 13.99 -19.65
N LEU A 173 -12.63 12.87 -19.72
CA LEU A 173 -12.27 11.66 -20.47
C LEU A 173 -13.16 11.41 -21.70
N SER A 174 -13.82 12.44 -22.26
CA SER A 174 -14.70 12.29 -23.44
C SER A 174 -13.96 11.85 -24.69
N ASP A 175 -12.75 12.37 -24.90
CA ASP A 175 -12.00 12.24 -26.15
C ASP A 175 -10.84 11.24 -26.03
N ILE A 176 -10.90 10.35 -25.02
CA ILE A 176 -9.90 9.30 -24.79
C ILE A 176 -9.98 8.25 -25.89
N ASN A 177 -8.82 7.88 -26.43
CA ASN A 177 -8.73 6.76 -27.35
C ASN A 177 -8.74 5.44 -26.56
N ILE A 178 -9.94 4.91 -26.37
CA ILE A 178 -10.19 3.66 -25.65
C ILE A 178 -9.39 2.48 -26.20
N ALA A 179 -9.12 2.43 -27.51
CA ALA A 179 -8.33 1.35 -28.10
C ALA A 179 -6.89 1.35 -27.56
N THR A 180 -6.28 2.53 -27.41
CA THR A 180 -4.96 2.69 -26.79
C THR A 180 -4.98 2.29 -25.32
N VAL A 181 -5.98 2.74 -24.56
CA VAL A 181 -6.14 2.37 -23.13
C VAL A 181 -6.24 0.84 -22.98
N LYS A 182 -7.13 0.19 -23.74
CA LYS A 182 -7.27 -1.27 -23.78
C LYS A 182 -5.96 -1.97 -24.13
N ARG A 183 -5.25 -1.47 -25.14
CA ARG A 183 -3.96 -2.03 -25.58
C ARG A 183 -2.91 -1.96 -24.48
N ASN A 184 -2.78 -0.82 -23.80
CA ASN A 184 -1.79 -0.64 -22.74
C ASN A 184 -2.11 -1.51 -21.51
N LEU A 185 -3.39 -1.64 -21.14
CA LEU A 185 -3.82 -2.53 -20.06
C LEU A 185 -3.51 -4.00 -20.39
N LYS A 186 -3.76 -4.44 -21.64
CA LYS A 186 -3.41 -5.79 -22.12
C LYS A 186 -1.89 -6.00 -22.17
N LEU A 187 -1.11 -5.00 -22.60
CA LEU A 187 0.35 -5.06 -22.58
C LEU A 187 0.89 -5.23 -21.16
N ASN A 188 0.37 -4.48 -20.19
CA ASN A 188 0.75 -4.61 -18.78
C ASN A 188 0.48 -6.02 -18.24
N LYS A 189 -0.60 -6.69 -18.69
CA LYS A 189 -0.85 -8.10 -18.39
C LYS A 189 0.24 -9.02 -18.97
N HIS A 190 0.62 -8.83 -20.24
CA HIS A 190 1.67 -9.65 -20.87
C HIS A 190 3.04 -9.46 -20.21
N ILE A 191 3.42 -8.23 -19.86
CA ILE A 191 4.63 -7.95 -19.08
C ILE A 191 4.54 -8.65 -17.71
N GLY A 192 3.37 -8.61 -17.09
CA GLY A 192 3.10 -9.31 -15.84
C GLY A 192 3.33 -10.82 -15.93
N ALA A 193 2.84 -11.47 -16.99
CA ALA A 193 3.03 -12.90 -17.23
C ALA A 193 4.51 -13.26 -17.52
N PHE A 194 5.21 -12.40 -18.25
CA PHE A 194 6.64 -12.59 -18.51
C PHE A 194 7.49 -12.49 -17.24
N THR A 195 7.11 -11.60 -16.32
CA THR A 195 7.83 -11.38 -15.04
C THR A 195 7.46 -12.38 -13.94
N GLY A 196 6.43 -13.21 -14.14
CA GLY A 196 5.92 -14.11 -13.12
C GLY A 196 4.97 -13.46 -12.10
N SER A 197 4.48 -12.24 -12.37
CA SER A 197 3.64 -11.49 -11.42
C SER A 197 2.26 -12.13 -11.18
N GLU A 198 1.86 -13.13 -11.98
CA GLU A 198 0.66 -13.93 -11.76
C GLU A 198 0.63 -14.56 -10.36
N ILE A 199 1.80 -14.96 -9.83
CA ILE A 199 1.93 -15.54 -8.49
C ILE A 199 1.32 -14.64 -7.40
N ASP A 200 1.41 -13.30 -7.53
CA ASP A 200 0.87 -12.38 -6.53
C ASP A 200 -0.66 -12.38 -6.54
N THR A 201 -1.27 -12.56 -7.71
CA THR A 201 -2.73 -12.63 -7.85
C THR A 201 -3.24 -13.95 -7.35
N THR A 202 -2.64 -15.06 -7.78
CA THR A 202 -2.98 -16.41 -7.32
C THR A 202 -2.79 -16.53 -5.80
N PHE A 203 -1.66 -16.07 -5.26
CA PHE A 203 -1.41 -16.05 -3.81
C PHE A 203 -2.49 -15.28 -3.05
N ARG A 204 -2.83 -14.07 -3.49
CA ARG A 204 -3.86 -13.27 -2.80
C ARG A 204 -5.26 -13.86 -2.93
N GLN A 205 -5.58 -14.54 -4.04
CA GLN A 205 -6.84 -15.27 -4.20
C GLN A 205 -6.96 -16.46 -3.26
N GLN A 206 -5.87 -17.21 -3.07
CA GLN A 206 -5.83 -18.33 -2.12
C GLN A 206 -5.86 -17.84 -0.67
N LEU A 207 -5.19 -16.71 -0.41
CA LEU A 207 -5.10 -16.12 0.92
C LEU A 207 -6.41 -15.47 1.38
N LEU A 208 -7.05 -14.66 0.52
CA LEU A 208 -8.22 -13.86 0.89
C LEU A 208 -9.55 -14.42 0.37
N GLY A 209 -9.50 -15.38 -0.56
CA GLY A 209 -10.64 -15.90 -1.29
C GLY A 209 -10.86 -15.21 -2.63
N GLN A 210 -11.35 -15.97 -3.61
CA GLN A 210 -11.58 -15.50 -4.99
C GLN A 210 -12.53 -14.30 -5.06
N GLN A 211 -13.57 -14.29 -4.22
CA GLN A 211 -14.58 -13.24 -4.18
C GLN A 211 -14.19 -12.04 -3.31
N HIS A 212 -12.98 -12.04 -2.73
CA HIS A 212 -12.53 -10.92 -1.93
C HIS A 212 -12.44 -9.66 -2.80
N PRO A 213 -12.92 -8.48 -2.35
CA PRO A 213 -12.96 -7.28 -3.19
C PRO A 213 -11.58 -6.86 -3.75
N TYR A 214 -10.49 -7.20 -3.08
CA TYR A 214 -9.12 -6.94 -3.55
C TYR A 214 -8.68 -7.81 -4.74
N ASN A 215 -9.42 -8.86 -5.07
CA ASN A 215 -9.16 -9.75 -6.19
C ASN A 215 -10.03 -9.44 -7.41
N LEU A 216 -11.10 -8.64 -7.25
CA LEU A 216 -12.07 -8.37 -8.32
C LEU A 216 -11.77 -7.09 -9.12
N ASN A 217 -11.08 -6.13 -8.49
CA ASN A 217 -11.05 -4.75 -8.97
C ASN A 217 -9.80 -4.37 -9.77
N ILE A 218 -8.81 -5.25 -9.96
CA ILE A 218 -7.58 -4.95 -10.71
C ILE A 218 -7.42 -5.96 -11.84
N ARG A 219 -7.01 -5.51 -13.03
CA ARG A 219 -6.75 -6.36 -14.22
C ARG A 219 -7.95 -7.24 -14.60
N ASN A 220 -9.16 -6.72 -14.43
CA ASN A 220 -10.38 -7.46 -14.77
C ASN A 220 -10.59 -7.49 -16.29
N GLU A 221 -10.49 -8.67 -16.89
CA GLU A 221 -10.53 -8.82 -18.35
C GLU A 221 -11.90 -8.52 -18.96
N SER A 222 -13.00 -8.86 -18.27
CA SER A 222 -14.35 -8.53 -18.73
C SER A 222 -14.51 -7.02 -18.81
N ALA A 223 -14.15 -6.32 -17.73
CA ALA A 223 -14.22 -4.87 -17.66
C ALA A 223 -13.32 -4.21 -18.72
N ILE A 224 -12.11 -4.74 -18.94
CA ILE A 224 -11.21 -4.22 -19.99
C ILE A 224 -11.79 -4.47 -21.38
N ASN A 225 -12.39 -5.64 -21.66
CA ASN A 225 -12.93 -5.97 -22.98
C ASN A 225 -14.21 -5.18 -23.29
N GLU A 226 -15.05 -4.94 -22.29
CA GLU A 226 -16.29 -4.15 -22.38
C GLU A 226 -16.06 -2.64 -22.36
N LEU A 227 -14.84 -2.17 -22.03
CA LEU A 227 -14.53 -0.74 -21.93
C LEU A 227 -14.81 0.04 -23.23
N ASP A 228 -15.57 1.12 -23.10
CA ASP A 228 -15.91 2.12 -24.12
C ASP A 228 -15.94 3.52 -23.47
N ASN A 229 -16.26 4.56 -24.24
CA ASN A 229 -16.30 5.93 -23.72
C ASN A 229 -17.37 6.11 -22.63
N THR A 230 -18.53 5.46 -22.79
CA THR A 230 -19.66 5.58 -21.86
C THR A 230 -19.35 4.93 -20.52
N THR A 231 -18.81 3.71 -20.55
CA THR A 231 -18.39 2.96 -19.37
C THR A 231 -17.19 3.64 -18.68
N LEU A 232 -16.24 4.21 -19.43
CA LEU A 232 -15.14 4.99 -18.86
C LEU A 232 -15.65 6.25 -18.13
N GLN A 233 -16.56 7.02 -18.75
CA GLN A 233 -17.16 8.19 -18.11
C GLN A 233 -17.98 7.81 -16.86
N THR A 234 -18.72 6.72 -16.94
CA THR A 234 -19.50 6.17 -15.81
C THR A 234 -18.56 5.79 -14.67
N LEU A 235 -17.45 5.10 -14.97
CA LEU A 235 -16.42 4.75 -14.01
C LEU A 235 -15.80 5.99 -13.37
N HIS A 236 -15.39 6.96 -14.17
CA HIS A 236 -14.80 8.22 -13.70
C HIS A 236 -15.74 8.98 -12.74
N ASN A 237 -17.01 9.12 -13.11
CA ASN A 237 -18.01 9.79 -12.28
C ASN A 237 -18.27 9.03 -10.98
N LYS A 238 -18.43 7.70 -11.06
CA LYS A 238 -18.63 6.84 -9.88
C LYS A 238 -17.47 6.97 -8.90
N ILE A 239 -16.23 6.88 -9.39
CA ILE A 239 -15.03 7.02 -8.55
C ILE A 239 -15.00 8.43 -7.95
N ARG A 240 -15.22 9.48 -8.74
CA ARG A 240 -15.22 10.86 -8.24
C ARG A 240 -16.21 11.09 -7.09
N GLN A 241 -17.40 10.50 -7.18
CA GLN A 241 -18.46 10.61 -6.17
C GLN A 241 -18.19 9.76 -4.91
N GLN A 242 -17.51 8.62 -5.08
CA GLN A 242 -17.16 7.71 -3.99
C GLN A 242 -16.09 8.30 -3.06
N LEU A 243 -15.19 9.13 -3.57
CA LEU A 243 -13.98 9.55 -2.85
C LEU A 243 -14.21 10.70 -1.86
N GLN A 244 -13.53 10.64 -0.73
CA GLN A 244 -13.25 11.77 0.15
C GLN A 244 -11.95 12.43 -0.30
N TRP A 245 -12.00 13.71 -0.62
CA TRP A 245 -10.92 14.45 -1.25
C TRP A 245 -10.07 15.19 -0.23
N HIS A 246 -8.76 15.09 -0.40
CA HIS A 246 -7.75 15.72 0.42
C HIS A 246 -6.76 16.46 -0.49
N LEU A 247 -6.63 17.76 -0.29
CA LEU A 247 -5.68 18.61 -1.00
C LEU A 247 -4.58 19.08 -0.05
N PHE A 248 -3.34 18.67 -0.30
CA PHE A 248 -2.17 19.16 0.43
C PHE A 248 -1.54 20.33 -0.32
N ILE A 249 -1.41 21.46 0.37
CA ILE A 249 -0.85 22.70 -0.18
C ILE A 249 0.34 23.20 0.66
N PRO A 250 1.33 23.89 0.05
CA PRO A 250 2.51 24.38 0.75
C PRO A 250 2.24 25.72 1.44
N SER A 251 1.42 26.58 0.83
CA SER A 251 1.15 27.95 1.26
C SER A 251 0.09 28.04 2.36
N PRO A 252 0.11 29.10 3.20
CA PRO A 252 -0.96 29.39 4.16
C PRO A 252 -2.34 29.35 3.49
N ILE A 253 -3.26 28.58 4.08
CA ILE A 253 -4.64 28.58 3.61
C ILE A 253 -5.23 29.97 3.92
N THR A 254 -5.48 30.77 2.88
CA THR A 254 -6.12 32.09 3.00
C THR A 254 -7.58 31.99 2.56
N SER A 255 -8.43 32.91 3.00
CA SER A 255 -9.86 32.92 2.63
C SER A 255 -10.12 33.00 1.11
N ALA A 256 -9.12 33.36 0.30
CA ALA A 256 -9.20 33.37 -1.17
C ALA A 256 -9.04 31.97 -1.80
N THR A 257 -8.20 31.09 -1.24
CA THR A 257 -8.09 29.69 -1.72
C THR A 257 -9.36 28.90 -1.42
N HIS A 258 -10.06 29.27 -0.34
CA HIS A 258 -11.41 28.77 -0.01
C HIS A 258 -12.43 29.04 -1.12
N GLY A 259 -12.46 30.25 -1.70
CA GLY A 259 -13.45 30.63 -2.71
C GLY A 259 -13.25 29.98 -4.08
N VAL A 260 -12.00 29.79 -4.52
CA VAL A 260 -11.68 29.14 -5.81
C VAL A 260 -11.89 27.62 -5.73
N ALA A 261 -11.49 27.00 -4.61
CA ALA A 261 -11.81 25.60 -4.36
C ALA A 261 -13.33 25.41 -4.26
N GLN A 262 -14.06 26.20 -3.46
CA GLN A 262 -15.52 26.09 -3.38
C GLN A 262 -16.23 26.36 -4.70
N SER A 263 -15.85 27.35 -5.50
CA SER A 263 -16.58 27.66 -6.75
C SER A 263 -16.37 26.61 -7.84
N SER A 264 -15.19 25.99 -7.92
CA SER A 264 -14.90 24.85 -8.81
C SER A 264 -15.44 23.51 -8.29
N LEU A 265 -15.69 23.39 -6.98
CA LEU A 265 -16.19 22.17 -6.30
C LEU A 265 -17.70 22.16 -6.02
N ASN A 266 -18.33 23.32 -5.81
CA ASN A 266 -19.74 23.48 -5.44
C ASN A 266 -20.66 23.74 -6.64
N SER A 267 -20.13 23.87 -7.87
CA SER A 267 -21.02 23.75 -9.02
C SER A 267 -21.62 22.35 -8.94
N PRO A 268 -22.95 22.19 -8.77
CA PRO A 268 -23.57 20.90 -8.62
C PRO A 268 -22.97 19.87 -9.56
N LEU A 269 -22.84 18.67 -9.03
CA LEU A 269 -22.57 17.42 -9.73
C LEU A 269 -23.50 17.17 -10.95
N ASP A 270 -24.38 18.11 -11.32
CA ASP A 270 -25.11 18.17 -12.59
C ASP A 270 -25.35 19.56 -13.21
N SER A 271 -24.86 20.69 -12.67
CA SER A 271 -25.19 22.01 -13.25
C SER A 271 -24.02 22.68 -13.98
N GLN A 272 -23.60 22.13 -15.10
CA GLN A 272 -22.97 22.93 -16.15
C GLN A 272 -23.52 22.55 -17.53
N LEU A 273 -24.74 23.02 -17.77
CA LEU A 273 -25.26 23.38 -19.09
C LEU A 273 -25.78 24.82 -18.92
N ASN A 274 -25.29 25.75 -19.75
CA ASN A 274 -25.47 27.23 -19.74
C ASN A 274 -24.44 27.93 -18.83
N SER A 275 -23.57 28.86 -19.22
CA SER A 275 -23.47 29.78 -20.37
C SER A 275 -22.09 30.50 -20.27
N PRO A 276 -21.54 31.11 -21.35
CA PRO A 276 -20.23 31.79 -21.33
C PRO A 276 -20.33 33.20 -20.71
N LEU A 277 -19.68 33.45 -19.56
CA LEU A 277 -19.45 34.83 -19.10
C LEU A 277 -18.39 34.92 -17.99
N ASN A 278 -17.12 35.05 -18.38
CA ASN A 278 -16.01 35.39 -17.46
C ASN A 278 -15.42 36.79 -17.75
N SER A 279 -16.23 37.71 -18.28
CA SER A 279 -15.78 39.06 -18.70
C SER A 279 -16.36 40.23 -17.90
N GLN A 280 -17.10 40.03 -16.80
CA GLN A 280 -17.70 41.16 -16.05
C GLN A 280 -17.38 41.23 -14.55
N LEU A 281 -16.57 40.33 -13.97
CA LEU A 281 -16.30 40.37 -12.53
C LEU A 281 -15.11 41.28 -12.13
N ASN A 282 -14.30 41.73 -13.10
CA ASN A 282 -13.17 42.63 -12.83
C ASN A 282 -13.52 44.14 -12.94
N SER A 283 -14.72 44.50 -13.38
CA SER A 283 -15.11 45.92 -13.55
C SER A 283 -15.94 46.51 -12.40
N GLN A 284 -16.35 45.72 -11.40
CA GLN A 284 -17.10 46.22 -10.24
C GLN A 284 -16.33 46.21 -8.91
N LEU A 285 -15.11 45.67 -8.86
CA LEU A 285 -14.27 45.74 -7.66
C LEU A 285 -13.47 47.05 -7.52
N ASN A 286 -13.43 47.90 -8.55
CA ASN A 286 -12.73 49.19 -8.53
C ASN A 286 -13.65 50.40 -8.27
N SER A 287 -14.95 50.22 -8.02
CA SER A 287 -15.88 51.32 -7.75
C SER A 287 -16.39 51.40 -6.31
N LEU A 288 -15.78 50.70 -5.36
CA LEU A 288 -16.15 50.73 -3.94
C LEU A 288 -14.98 51.11 -3.01
N SER A 289 -14.06 51.92 -3.52
CA SER A 289 -13.09 52.69 -2.73
C SER A 289 -13.43 54.19 -2.79
N SER A 290 -14.63 54.56 -2.33
CA SER A 290 -14.90 55.91 -1.83
C SER A 290 -16.23 55.95 -1.07
N SER A 291 -16.21 56.64 0.08
CA SER A 291 -17.35 57.02 0.96
C SER A 291 -17.98 55.88 1.77
N THR A 292 -18.35 55.99 3.05
CA THR A 292 -18.11 56.94 4.15
C THR A 292 -18.60 56.21 5.41
N SER A 293 -17.95 56.47 6.53
CA SER A 293 -18.43 56.19 7.89
C SER A 293 -19.75 56.90 8.19
N THR A 294 -20.72 56.21 8.82
CA THR A 294 -21.40 56.59 10.10
C THR A 294 -22.66 55.75 10.39
N ASN A 295 -22.73 55.28 11.64
CA ASN A 295 -23.83 54.85 12.52
C ASN A 295 -25.30 54.91 12.04
N SER A 296 -26.08 53.86 12.30
CA SER A 296 -26.98 53.74 13.48
C SER A 296 -28.06 52.65 13.31
N ALA A 297 -28.50 52.15 14.48
CA ALA A 297 -29.46 51.08 14.74
C ALA A 297 -30.83 51.15 14.04
N ASN A 298 -31.45 50.00 13.75
CA ASN A 298 -32.70 49.62 14.41
C ASN A 298 -33.12 48.14 14.19
N LYS A 299 -33.80 47.62 15.21
CA LYS A 299 -34.51 46.32 15.28
C LYS A 299 -35.63 46.20 14.24
N GLN A 300 -35.95 44.98 13.82
CA GLN A 300 -37.28 44.37 14.07
C GLN A 300 -37.36 42.90 13.63
N ASN A 301 -38.14 42.14 14.42
CA ASN A 301 -38.46 40.72 14.32
C ASN A 301 -39.39 40.40 13.13
N ALA A 302 -39.31 39.17 12.60
CA ALA A 302 -40.49 38.39 12.21
C ALA A 302 -40.18 36.89 12.21
N THR A 303 -41.08 36.13 12.81
CA THR A 303 -41.10 34.67 13.03
C THR A 303 -42.04 34.01 12.01
N ILE A 304 -42.06 32.66 11.94
CA ILE A 304 -43.12 31.75 11.40
C ILE A 304 -42.94 31.41 9.89
N THR A 305 -42.97 30.18 9.34
CA THR A 305 -43.29 28.80 9.81
C THR A 305 -42.75 27.77 8.80
N SER A 306 -42.61 26.52 9.28
CA SER A 306 -42.52 25.28 8.52
C SER A 306 -43.84 24.91 7.82
N SER A 307 -43.79 24.64 6.52
CA SER A 307 -44.61 23.63 5.81
C SER A 307 -44.15 23.61 4.35
N ASP A 308 -43.45 22.54 3.96
CA ASP A 308 -43.84 21.71 2.82
C ASP A 308 -42.71 20.75 2.48
N ILE A 309 -42.91 19.53 2.99
CA ILE A 309 -42.17 18.32 2.68
C ILE A 309 -42.62 17.89 1.28
N PHE A 310 -41.73 18.02 0.31
CA PHE A 310 -41.87 17.39 -1.01
C PHE A 310 -40.77 16.34 -1.13
N VAL A 311 -41.14 15.07 -0.99
CA VAL A 311 -40.27 13.90 -1.23
C VAL A 311 -40.61 13.35 -2.61
N PRO A 312 -39.71 13.44 -3.61
CA PRO A 312 -39.93 12.79 -4.90
C PRO A 312 -39.80 11.27 -4.81
N THR A 313 -40.79 10.58 -5.35
CA THR A 313 -41.10 9.15 -5.35
C THR A 313 -40.25 8.32 -6.35
N TRP A 314 -38.93 8.24 -6.16
CA TRP A 314 -38.08 7.29 -6.91
C TRP A 314 -37.31 6.27 -6.04
N LEU A 315 -37.70 6.12 -4.77
CA LEU A 315 -37.12 5.16 -3.82
C LEU A 315 -37.87 3.82 -3.69
N ALA A 316 -38.67 3.46 -4.70
CA ALA A 316 -39.42 2.20 -4.68
C ALA A 316 -39.23 1.43 -5.98
N THR A 317 -38.16 0.63 -6.07
CA THR A 317 -38.22 -0.72 -6.67
C THR A 317 -36.96 -1.52 -6.35
N THR A 318 -37.18 -2.59 -5.59
CA THR A 318 -36.43 -3.86 -5.56
C THR A 318 -34.93 -3.82 -5.21
N GLN A 319 -34.66 -3.91 -3.90
CA GLN A 319 -33.48 -4.64 -3.42
C GLN A 319 -33.49 -6.06 -4.00
N PRO A 320 -32.41 -6.55 -4.61
CA PRO A 320 -32.23 -7.99 -4.69
C PRO A 320 -31.89 -8.47 -3.28
N ASN A 321 -32.75 -9.35 -2.75
CA ASN A 321 -32.52 -10.14 -1.55
C ASN A 321 -31.05 -10.60 -1.50
N LEU A 322 -30.31 -10.09 -0.52
CA LEU A 322 -29.15 -10.78 0.01
C LEU A 322 -29.70 -11.99 0.76
N THR A 323 -30.01 -13.07 0.03
CA THR A 323 -30.10 -14.39 0.64
C THR A 323 -28.77 -14.64 1.34
N GLU A 324 -28.85 -14.78 2.66
CA GLU A 324 -27.78 -15.32 3.51
C GLU A 324 -27.13 -16.49 2.79
N VAL A 325 -25.95 -16.27 2.24
CA VAL A 325 -25.02 -17.36 2.01
C VAL A 325 -24.54 -17.75 3.40
N GLN A 326 -25.20 -18.78 3.95
CA GLN A 326 -24.71 -19.54 5.10
C GLN A 326 -23.19 -19.73 4.91
N PRO A 327 -22.36 -19.24 5.84
CA PRO A 327 -20.95 -19.61 5.83
C PRO A 327 -20.90 -21.13 5.95
N ASN A 328 -20.03 -21.78 5.16
CA ASN A 328 -19.50 -23.07 5.57
C ASN A 328 -18.71 -22.83 6.87
N ILE A 329 -19.44 -22.84 7.98
CA ILE A 329 -18.87 -22.92 9.32
C ILE A 329 -18.32 -24.34 9.39
N ILE A 330 -17.00 -24.47 9.38
CA ILE A 330 -16.36 -25.64 9.98
C ILE A 330 -16.65 -25.52 11.48
N THR A 331 -17.81 -26.03 11.88
CA THR A 331 -18.16 -26.17 13.29
C THR A 331 -17.27 -27.27 13.86
N ASN A 332 -16.43 -26.92 14.83
CA ASN A 332 -15.79 -27.90 15.70
C ASN A 332 -16.90 -28.64 16.45
N SER A 333 -17.25 -29.83 15.96
CA SER A 333 -18.03 -30.79 16.72
C SER A 333 -17.14 -31.32 17.85
N THR A 334 -17.59 -31.10 19.08
CA THR A 334 -17.17 -31.87 20.25
C THR A 334 -17.46 -33.34 20.02
N GLY A 335 -16.44 -34.06 19.55
CA GLY A 335 -16.48 -35.48 19.24
C GLY A 335 -15.10 -35.95 18.76
N SER A 336 -14.46 -36.78 19.58
CA SER A 336 -13.11 -37.33 19.39
C SER A 336 -12.87 -37.94 18.01
N ALA A 337 -12.04 -37.29 17.20
CA ALA A 337 -11.06 -37.87 16.26
C ALA A 337 -10.27 -36.71 15.60
N THR A 338 -8.98 -36.60 15.91
CA THR A 338 -8.05 -35.61 15.34
C THR A 338 -7.90 -35.81 13.82
N LYS A 339 -8.72 -35.12 13.02
CA LYS A 339 -8.51 -35.01 11.58
C LYS A 339 -7.44 -33.94 11.34
N GLN A 340 -6.19 -34.37 11.38
CA GLN A 340 -5.01 -33.55 11.11
C GLN A 340 -5.19 -32.89 9.73
N SER A 341 -5.37 -31.56 9.66
CA SER A 341 -5.53 -30.89 8.37
C SER A 341 -4.21 -30.98 7.61
N THR A 342 -4.18 -31.70 6.50
CA THR A 342 -2.99 -31.79 5.64
C THR A 342 -2.65 -30.40 5.11
N GLN A 343 -1.42 -29.95 5.33
CA GLN A 343 -0.95 -28.66 4.84
C GLN A 343 -0.69 -28.76 3.32
N THR A 344 -0.90 -27.66 2.57
CA THR A 344 -0.86 -27.68 1.10
C THR A 344 0.15 -26.68 0.55
N ILE A 345 0.90 -27.10 -0.48
CA ILE A 345 1.77 -26.27 -1.31
C ILE A 345 1.15 -26.20 -2.70
N LEU A 346 0.86 -24.99 -3.17
CA LEU A 346 0.30 -24.76 -4.50
C LEU A 346 1.41 -24.38 -5.47
N ILE A 347 1.45 -24.99 -6.66
CA ILE A 347 2.46 -24.72 -7.69
C ILE A 347 1.80 -24.19 -8.96
N ILE A 348 2.25 -23.04 -9.42
CA ILE A 348 2.02 -22.55 -10.78
C ILE A 348 3.16 -23.10 -11.64
N ASP A 349 2.84 -24.05 -12.53
CA ASP A 349 3.84 -24.61 -13.43
C ASP A 349 4.30 -23.58 -14.45
N ALA A 350 5.60 -23.28 -14.44
CA ALA A 350 6.26 -22.37 -15.33
C ALA A 350 7.47 -23.07 -15.97
N LYS A 351 7.19 -23.88 -16.99
CA LYS A 351 8.19 -24.66 -17.72
C LYS A 351 9.39 -23.82 -18.15
N ASP A 352 10.57 -24.44 -18.08
CA ASP A 352 11.85 -23.87 -18.50
C ASP A 352 12.30 -22.63 -17.73
N THR A 353 11.61 -22.27 -16.65
CA THR A 353 12.09 -21.22 -15.77
C THR A 353 13.31 -21.69 -14.98
N VAL A 354 14.25 -20.79 -14.75
CA VAL A 354 15.51 -21.07 -14.05
C VAL A 354 15.43 -20.83 -12.53
N GLN A 355 14.31 -20.30 -12.04
CA GLN A 355 14.12 -19.92 -10.65
C GLN A 355 12.71 -20.25 -10.16
N THR A 356 12.63 -20.60 -8.88
CA THR A 356 11.39 -20.77 -8.15
C THR A 356 11.07 -19.48 -7.39
N GLN A 357 9.93 -18.87 -7.70
CA GLN A 357 9.37 -17.77 -6.92
C GLN A 357 8.49 -18.35 -5.81
N THR A 358 8.60 -17.81 -4.59
CA THR A 358 7.88 -18.32 -3.43
C THR A 358 7.06 -17.22 -2.75
N ARG A 359 5.85 -17.57 -2.29
CA ARG A 359 5.01 -16.78 -1.38
C ARG A 359 4.55 -17.68 -0.24
N VAL A 360 4.77 -17.23 1.00
CA VAL A 360 4.26 -17.88 2.22
C VAL A 360 3.56 -16.82 3.04
N GLY A 361 2.27 -16.95 3.34
CA GLY A 361 1.59 -15.93 4.12
C GLY A 361 0.45 -16.40 5.00
N PHE A 362 0.07 -15.51 5.90
CA PHE A 362 -0.81 -15.73 7.03
C PHE A 362 -1.83 -14.60 7.09
N VAL A 363 -3.11 -14.96 7.08
CA VAL A 363 -4.21 -14.02 7.30
C VAL A 363 -4.28 -13.72 8.79
N LEU A 364 -4.34 -12.44 9.15
CA LEU A 364 -4.62 -12.03 10.52
C LEU A 364 -6.13 -11.99 10.70
N ALA A 365 -6.62 -12.23 11.92
CA ALA A 365 -8.05 -12.23 12.22
C ALA A 365 -8.74 -11.00 11.59
N LYS A 366 -9.90 -11.24 10.96
CA LYS A 366 -10.56 -10.24 10.09
C LYS A 366 -10.59 -8.86 10.75
N PRO A 367 -10.17 -7.80 10.03
CA PRO A 367 -10.40 -6.42 10.43
C PRO A 367 -11.86 -6.21 10.78
N ASP A 368 -12.18 -6.04 12.06
CA ASP A 368 -13.43 -5.39 12.43
C ASP A 368 -13.14 -3.88 12.44
N LEU A 369 -13.64 -3.17 11.43
CA LEU A 369 -13.51 -1.71 11.34
C LEU A 369 -14.25 -0.99 12.48
N VAL A 370 -15.13 -1.69 13.21
CA VAL A 370 -15.79 -1.19 14.43
C VAL A 370 -14.91 -1.40 15.66
N ASN A 371 -14.16 -2.51 15.74
CA ASN A 371 -13.20 -2.78 16.81
C ASN A 371 -11.76 -2.45 16.39
N THR A 372 -11.45 -1.15 16.40
CA THR A 372 -10.14 -0.59 16.04
C THR A 372 -8.97 -1.16 16.86
N THR A 373 -9.22 -1.67 18.07
CA THR A 373 -8.19 -2.23 18.95
C THR A 373 -7.53 -3.47 18.35
N ASN A 374 -8.32 -4.43 17.86
CA ASN A 374 -7.80 -5.65 17.24
C ASN A 374 -7.06 -5.33 15.93
N HIS A 375 -7.62 -4.44 15.12
CA HIS A 375 -6.98 -3.99 13.88
C HIS A 375 -5.62 -3.31 14.13
N ASN A 376 -5.53 -2.53 15.20
CA ASN A 376 -4.31 -1.85 15.60
C ASN A 376 -3.25 -2.84 16.12
N GLN A 377 -3.65 -3.79 16.98
CA GLN A 377 -2.77 -4.86 17.45
C GLN A 377 -2.26 -5.72 16.28
N ASN A 378 -3.14 -6.18 15.39
CA ASN A 378 -2.77 -6.92 14.18
C ASN A 378 -1.69 -6.18 13.38
N SER A 379 -1.87 -4.88 13.15
CA SER A 379 -0.89 -4.04 12.46
C SER A 379 0.47 -4.04 13.15
N THR A 380 0.49 -3.84 14.47
CA THR A 380 1.72 -3.78 15.26
C THR A 380 2.46 -5.11 15.22
N ASP A 381 1.76 -6.20 15.50
CA ASP A 381 2.31 -7.56 15.54
C ASP A 381 2.88 -7.92 14.16
N CYS A 382 2.09 -7.73 13.12
CA CYS A 382 2.45 -8.00 11.73
C CYS A 382 3.69 -7.21 11.26
N LYS A 383 3.75 -5.90 11.53
CA LYS A 383 4.91 -5.06 11.17
C LYS A 383 6.17 -5.48 11.92
N THR A 384 6.02 -5.85 13.19
CA THR A 384 7.13 -6.28 14.05
C THR A 384 7.69 -7.63 13.60
N ILE A 385 6.82 -8.62 13.38
CA ILE A 385 7.22 -9.96 12.92
C ILE A 385 7.78 -9.91 11.48
N ALA A 386 7.18 -9.10 10.58
CA ALA A 386 7.72 -8.87 9.24
C ALA A 386 9.15 -8.33 9.29
N ALA A 387 9.41 -7.35 10.17
CA ALA A 387 10.73 -6.78 10.32
C ALA A 387 11.72 -7.77 10.97
N LEU A 388 11.31 -8.52 11.99
CA LEU A 388 12.20 -9.45 12.68
C LEU A 388 12.67 -10.58 11.74
N LEU A 389 11.76 -11.16 10.96
CA LEU A 389 12.10 -12.25 10.05
C LEU A 389 12.64 -11.76 8.70
N GLY A 390 12.03 -10.74 8.10
CA GLY A 390 12.17 -10.45 6.68
C GLY A 390 12.73 -9.05 6.32
N ARG A 391 13.43 -8.35 7.23
CA ARG A 391 14.00 -7.02 6.97
C ARG A 391 15.25 -6.99 6.06
N SER A 392 15.28 -7.73 4.95
CA SER A 392 16.48 -7.86 4.09
C SER A 392 17.73 -8.16 4.95
N TYR A 393 18.89 -7.55 4.65
CA TYR A 393 20.24 -7.68 5.25
C TYR A 393 20.38 -7.90 6.77
N SER A 394 19.33 -7.79 7.58
CA SER A 394 19.39 -7.95 9.03
C SER A 394 18.26 -8.82 9.62
N GLY A 395 17.37 -9.39 8.81
CA GLY A 395 16.30 -10.28 9.26
C GLY A 395 16.76 -11.73 9.38
N ARG A 396 16.12 -12.53 10.24
CA ARG A 396 16.49 -13.95 10.42
C ARG A 396 16.53 -14.73 9.10
N LEU A 397 15.51 -14.55 8.25
CA LEU A 397 15.41 -15.26 6.98
C LEU A 397 16.54 -14.88 6.03
N PHE A 398 16.94 -13.61 6.00
CA PHE A 398 18.04 -13.18 5.16
C PHE A 398 19.37 -13.72 5.69
N TYR A 399 19.64 -13.56 6.99
CA TYR A 399 20.86 -14.07 7.60
C TYR A 399 21.05 -15.57 7.34
N ASP A 400 19.98 -16.35 7.51
CA ASP A 400 20.04 -17.79 7.32
C ASP A 400 20.03 -18.19 5.85
N LEU A 401 18.96 -17.83 5.12
CA LEU A 401 18.71 -18.34 3.77
C LEU A 401 19.60 -17.71 2.72
N ARG A 402 20.04 -16.46 2.92
CA ARG A 402 20.94 -15.76 1.99
C ARG A 402 22.40 -15.87 2.43
N GLU A 403 22.73 -15.41 3.62
CA GLU A 403 24.14 -15.24 4.02
C GLU A 403 24.79 -16.54 4.47
N THR A 404 24.08 -17.37 5.24
CA THR A 404 24.64 -18.60 5.81
C THR A 404 24.55 -19.77 4.84
N ARG A 405 23.36 -19.98 4.25
CA ARG A 405 23.08 -21.15 3.40
C ARG A 405 23.12 -20.88 1.90
N GLY A 406 23.18 -19.60 1.47
CA GLY A 406 23.32 -19.26 0.06
C GLY A 406 22.16 -19.67 -0.86
N LEU A 407 20.97 -19.93 -0.31
CA LEU A 407 19.81 -20.49 -1.03
C LEU A 407 19.09 -19.46 -1.91
N THR A 408 19.20 -18.18 -1.61
CA THR A 408 18.50 -17.11 -2.33
C THR A 408 19.41 -15.91 -2.55
N TYR A 409 19.04 -15.00 -3.45
CA TYR A 409 19.59 -13.65 -3.50
C TYR A 409 18.86 -12.68 -2.55
N GLY A 410 17.59 -12.96 -2.23
CA GLY A 410 16.78 -12.05 -1.44
C GLY A 410 15.48 -12.70 -0.96
N ILE A 411 15.21 -12.51 0.32
CA ILE A 411 13.97 -12.90 1.00
C ILE A 411 13.50 -11.73 1.85
N TYR A 412 12.20 -11.45 1.78
CA TYR A 412 11.61 -10.26 2.36
C TYR A 412 10.32 -10.60 3.09
N GLY A 413 10.02 -9.86 4.15
CA GLY A 413 8.77 -9.91 4.89
C GLY A 413 7.96 -8.65 4.64
N ARG A 414 6.67 -8.81 4.37
CA ARG A 414 5.76 -7.69 4.18
C ARG A 414 4.49 -7.87 4.99
N CYS A 415 4.23 -6.86 5.81
CA CYS A 415 2.93 -6.66 6.41
C CYS A 415 2.04 -5.85 5.46
N VAL A 416 0.86 -6.39 5.13
CA VAL A 416 -0.20 -5.65 4.46
C VAL A 416 -1.20 -5.22 5.54
N ASP A 417 -1.38 -3.90 5.66
CA ASP A 417 -2.21 -3.25 6.66
C ASP A 417 -3.20 -2.35 5.92
N ALA A 418 -4.23 -2.96 5.34
CA ALA A 418 -5.19 -2.31 4.45
C ALA A 418 -6.62 -2.38 5.03
N PRO A 419 -7.53 -1.46 4.65
CA PRO A 419 -8.85 -1.34 5.29
C PRO A 419 -9.69 -2.62 5.31
N LEU A 420 -9.61 -3.46 4.28
CA LEU A 420 -10.41 -4.68 4.17
C LEU A 420 -9.59 -5.96 4.35
N SER A 421 -8.29 -5.85 4.64
CA SER A 421 -7.45 -7.03 4.82
C SER A 421 -6.14 -6.71 5.54
N GLN A 422 -5.81 -7.53 6.54
CA GLN A 422 -4.50 -7.53 7.18
C GLN A 422 -3.88 -8.92 7.09
N TYR A 423 -2.66 -8.99 6.56
CA TYR A 423 -1.93 -10.25 6.43
C TYR A 423 -0.43 -10.02 6.39
N LEU A 424 0.30 -11.03 6.81
CA LEU A 424 1.76 -11.10 6.71
C LEU A 424 2.12 -12.07 5.59
N TYR A 425 3.13 -11.74 4.78
CA TYR A 425 3.73 -12.74 3.90
C TYR A 425 5.23 -12.55 3.72
N PHE A 426 5.90 -13.66 3.45
CA PHE A 426 7.29 -13.75 3.06
C PHE A 426 7.40 -14.09 1.58
N TYR A 427 8.34 -13.44 0.90
CA TYR A 427 8.52 -13.61 -0.54
C TYR A 427 9.98 -13.50 -0.94
N GLY A 428 10.36 -14.30 -1.92
CA GLY A 428 11.70 -14.35 -2.48
C GLY A 428 11.76 -15.31 -3.66
N SER A 429 12.94 -15.39 -4.27
CA SER A 429 13.21 -16.32 -5.37
C SER A 429 14.46 -17.13 -5.08
N THR A 430 14.49 -18.37 -5.52
CA THR A 430 15.61 -19.31 -5.33
C THR A 430 15.87 -20.06 -6.64
N SER A 431 17.03 -20.68 -6.79
CA SER A 431 17.26 -21.60 -7.91
C SER A 431 16.45 -22.89 -7.73
N LEU A 432 16.23 -23.63 -8.81
CA LEU A 432 15.33 -24.79 -8.79
C LEU A 432 15.78 -25.84 -7.77
N GLU A 433 17.09 -26.10 -7.69
CA GLU A 433 17.73 -27.07 -6.78
C GLU A 433 17.61 -26.74 -5.29
N ASN A 434 17.19 -25.51 -4.96
CA ASN A 434 17.08 -25.00 -3.60
C ASN A 434 15.62 -24.87 -3.13
N SER A 435 14.63 -25.21 -3.97
CA SER A 435 13.21 -24.89 -3.77
C SER A 435 12.65 -25.37 -2.43
N GLY A 436 12.82 -26.65 -2.12
CA GLY A 436 12.36 -27.28 -0.89
C GLY A 436 13.17 -26.83 0.32
N ALA A 437 14.50 -26.69 0.20
CA ALA A 437 15.34 -26.23 1.30
C ALA A 437 15.00 -24.78 1.70
N PHE A 438 14.74 -23.94 0.70
CA PHE A 438 14.33 -22.55 0.86
C PHE A 438 12.96 -22.44 1.52
N LEU A 439 11.95 -23.15 0.99
CA LEU A 439 10.60 -23.15 1.57
C LEU A 439 10.60 -23.67 3.01
N LYS A 440 11.26 -24.81 3.25
CA LYS A 440 11.37 -25.39 4.59
C LYS A 440 12.04 -24.41 5.55
N GLY A 441 13.09 -23.72 5.12
CA GLY A 441 13.75 -22.69 5.93
C GLY A 441 12.80 -21.56 6.35
N ILE A 442 11.89 -21.10 5.48
CA ILE A 442 10.88 -20.10 5.84
C ILE A 442 9.95 -20.65 6.93
N ILE A 443 9.41 -21.86 6.73
CA ILE A 443 8.47 -22.49 7.68
C ILE A 443 9.14 -22.75 9.03
N ASP A 444 10.35 -23.30 9.04
CA ASP A 444 11.09 -23.58 10.26
C ASP A 444 11.35 -22.29 11.07
N HIS A 445 11.65 -21.16 10.43
CA HIS A 445 11.81 -19.88 11.14
C HIS A 445 10.50 -19.33 11.71
N THR A 446 9.36 -19.58 11.07
CA THR A 446 8.06 -19.20 11.65
C THR A 446 7.76 -20.02 12.90
N GLN A 447 8.05 -21.33 12.87
CA GLN A 447 7.86 -22.22 14.02
C GLN A 447 8.86 -21.89 15.14
N LEU A 448 10.13 -21.65 14.80
CA LEU A 448 11.16 -21.27 15.75
C LEU A 448 10.79 -20.02 16.55
N LEU A 449 10.13 -19.04 15.93
CA LEU A 449 9.73 -17.82 16.61
C LEU A 449 8.53 -18.03 17.58
N LYS A 450 7.75 -19.09 17.38
CA LYS A 450 6.69 -19.52 18.31
C LYS A 450 7.26 -20.29 19.52
N ASP A 451 8.29 -21.08 19.28
CA ASP A 451 8.84 -22.02 20.28
C ASP A 451 10.00 -21.42 21.08
N GLN A 452 10.81 -20.57 20.45
CA GLN A 452 12.01 -19.97 21.05
C GLN A 452 11.91 -18.45 21.08
N ALA A 453 11.97 -17.90 22.29
CA ALA A 453 11.97 -16.46 22.51
C ALA A 453 13.17 -15.77 21.80
N ALA A 454 12.90 -14.67 21.10
CA ALA A 454 13.93 -13.85 20.48
C ALA A 454 14.84 -13.19 21.53
N LYS A 455 16.14 -13.07 21.24
CA LYS A 455 17.09 -12.40 22.13
C LYS A 455 16.74 -10.91 22.23
N GLN A 456 16.95 -10.27 23.39
CA GLN A 456 16.67 -8.84 23.56
C GLN A 456 17.48 -7.97 22.58
N THR A 457 18.72 -8.35 22.25
CA THR A 457 19.56 -7.63 21.28
C THR A 457 18.96 -7.62 19.88
N GLU A 458 18.36 -8.73 19.46
CA GLU A 458 17.62 -8.83 18.20
C GLU A 458 16.39 -7.91 18.20
N ILE A 459 15.64 -7.90 19.31
CA ILE A 459 14.47 -7.04 19.51
C ILE A 459 14.87 -5.57 19.43
N ASN A 460 15.93 -5.16 20.13
CA ASN A 460 16.44 -3.79 20.11
C ASN A 460 16.81 -3.35 18.68
N ALA A 461 17.40 -4.24 17.89
CA ALA A 461 17.68 -3.95 16.48
C ALA A 461 16.39 -3.76 15.68
N VAL A 462 15.33 -4.53 15.94
CA VAL A 462 14.02 -4.37 15.28
C VAL A 462 13.36 -3.05 15.66
N ILE A 463 13.37 -2.69 16.95
CA ILE A 463 12.88 -1.39 17.43
C ILE A 463 13.61 -0.25 16.73
N THR A 464 14.95 -0.29 16.72
CA THR A 464 15.79 0.71 16.04
C THR A 464 15.43 0.84 14.56
N TYR A 465 15.27 -0.29 13.87
CA TYR A 465 14.88 -0.31 12.46
C TYR A 465 13.48 0.30 12.22
N LEU A 466 12.47 -0.11 12.98
CA LEU A 466 11.10 0.37 12.81
C LEU A 466 10.98 1.87 13.13
N MET A 467 11.58 2.31 14.24
CA MET A 467 11.61 3.72 14.61
C MET A 467 12.40 4.55 13.60
N GLY A 468 13.57 4.07 13.16
CA GLY A 468 14.38 4.75 12.15
C GLY A 468 13.67 4.86 10.80
N LYS A 469 13.02 3.79 10.33
CA LYS A 469 12.19 3.81 9.12
C LYS A 469 11.08 4.85 9.23
N GLN A 470 10.43 4.92 10.37
CA GLN A 470 9.36 5.89 10.61
C GLN A 470 9.88 7.33 10.65
N GLN A 471 11.05 7.54 11.26
CA GLN A 471 11.72 8.83 11.29
C GLN A 471 12.05 9.32 9.89
N LEU A 472 12.73 8.49 9.10
CA LEU A 472 13.10 8.81 7.72
C LEU A 472 11.87 9.11 6.85
N ALA A 473 10.79 8.35 7.02
CA ALA A 473 9.52 8.64 6.34
C ALA A 473 8.92 9.98 6.79
N SER A 474 9.14 10.38 8.04
CA SER A 474 8.67 11.66 8.58
C SER A 474 9.57 12.82 8.20
N ASP A 475 10.79 12.61 7.69
CA ASP A 475 11.66 13.71 7.23
C ASP A 475 11.34 14.15 5.79
N HIS A 476 10.48 13.42 5.08
CA HIS A 476 10.12 13.69 3.69
C HIS A 476 8.63 13.97 3.51
N LYS A 477 8.27 15.01 2.74
CA LYS A 477 6.88 15.44 2.51
C LYS A 477 5.96 14.30 2.08
N TYR A 478 6.36 13.53 1.07
CA TYR A 478 5.57 12.39 0.60
C TYR A 478 5.39 11.32 1.67
N GLY A 479 6.37 11.11 2.55
CA GLY A 479 6.29 10.11 3.62
C GLY A 479 5.34 10.55 4.73
N LYS A 480 5.38 11.82 5.16
CA LYS A 480 4.40 12.41 6.10
C LYS A 480 2.97 12.30 5.57
N GLU A 481 2.76 12.71 4.32
CA GLU A 481 1.44 12.66 3.66
C GLU A 481 0.94 11.22 3.50
N SER A 482 1.79 10.30 3.05
CA SER A 482 1.41 8.90 2.90
C SER A 482 1.02 8.28 4.25
N ARG A 483 1.75 8.61 5.32
CA ARG A 483 1.44 8.14 6.67
C ARG A 483 0.12 8.72 7.19
N TYR A 484 -0.09 10.03 7.02
CA TYR A 484 -1.34 10.69 7.40
C TYR A 484 -2.54 10.13 6.65
N ILE A 485 -2.44 9.97 5.33
CA ILE A 485 -3.48 9.34 4.50
C ILE A 485 -3.76 7.90 4.93
N ASN A 486 -2.73 7.11 5.24
CA ASN A 486 -2.93 5.74 5.74
C ASN A 486 -3.65 5.72 7.09
N ASN A 487 -3.37 6.68 7.98
CA ASN A 487 -4.09 6.79 9.24
C ASN A 487 -5.56 7.18 9.02
N LEU A 488 -5.84 8.11 8.10
CA LEU A 488 -7.22 8.46 7.72
C LEU A 488 -7.97 7.25 7.16
N LEU A 489 -7.36 6.50 6.25
CA LEU A 489 -7.94 5.30 5.65
C LEU A 489 -8.30 4.22 6.69
N LEU A 490 -7.52 4.13 7.76
CA LEU A 490 -7.67 3.12 8.80
C LEU A 490 -8.36 3.64 10.06
N GLY A 491 -8.89 4.88 10.04
CA GLY A 491 -9.57 5.49 11.19
C GLY A 491 -8.66 5.72 12.40
N ARG A 492 -7.35 5.87 12.20
CA ARG A 492 -6.35 6.04 13.26
C ARG A 492 -6.15 7.52 13.61
N THR A 493 -6.00 7.77 14.91
CA THR A 493 -5.76 9.10 15.49
C THR A 493 -4.26 9.33 15.76
N ALA A 494 -3.88 10.57 16.10
CA ALA A 494 -2.52 10.84 16.57
C ALA A 494 -2.14 10.06 17.85
N SER A 495 -3.12 9.73 18.71
CA SER A 495 -2.88 8.92 19.91
C SER A 495 -2.48 7.48 19.58
N PHE A 496 -2.97 6.92 18.47
CA PHE A 496 -2.51 5.60 18.00
C PHE A 496 -1.02 5.61 17.67
N GLU A 497 -0.51 6.68 17.06
CA GLU A 497 0.91 6.78 16.71
C GLU A 497 1.79 6.86 17.97
N GLN A 498 1.34 7.58 18.99
CA GLN A 498 2.02 7.60 20.29
C GLN A 498 2.00 6.20 20.94
N LEU A 499 0.85 5.54 20.97
CA LEU A 499 0.73 4.19 21.53
C LEU A 499 1.62 3.18 20.81
N GLN A 500 1.75 3.28 19.48
CA GLN A 500 2.66 2.44 18.71
C GLN A 500 4.12 2.64 19.13
N HIS A 501 4.55 3.89 19.32
CA HIS A 501 5.90 4.17 19.84
C HIS A 501 6.14 3.56 21.22
N GLU A 502 5.20 3.73 22.14
CA GLU A 502 5.27 3.18 23.49
C GLU A 502 5.29 1.65 23.46
N THR A 503 4.49 1.04 22.58
CA THR A 503 4.46 -0.41 22.38
C THR A 503 5.80 -0.93 21.85
N LEU A 504 6.39 -0.26 20.84
CA LEU A 504 7.70 -0.66 20.32
C LEU A 504 8.80 -0.57 21.38
N ASN A 505 8.84 0.51 22.16
CA ASN A 505 9.85 0.69 23.21
C ASN A 505 9.71 -0.27 24.39
N SER A 506 8.55 -0.91 24.56
CA SER A 506 8.28 -1.87 25.63
C SER A 506 8.32 -3.33 25.18
N LEU A 507 8.78 -3.61 23.95
CA LEU A 507 8.87 -4.98 23.44
C LEU A 507 9.85 -5.83 24.26
N THR A 508 9.36 -7.00 24.65
CA THR A 508 10.11 -8.04 25.38
C THR A 508 10.12 -9.36 24.59
N PRO A 509 11.01 -10.31 24.92
CA PRO A 509 11.03 -11.63 24.29
C PRO A 509 9.70 -12.38 24.40
N LYS A 510 9.01 -12.24 25.54
CA LYS A 510 7.67 -12.80 25.76
C LYS A 510 6.62 -12.15 24.87
N ALA A 511 6.68 -10.82 24.71
CA ALA A 511 5.78 -10.10 23.81
C ALA A 511 5.96 -10.58 22.36
N ILE A 512 7.20 -10.72 21.87
CA ILE A 512 7.47 -11.24 20.52
C ILE A 512 6.92 -12.66 20.33
N THR A 513 7.12 -13.54 21.32
CA THR A 513 6.57 -14.90 21.26
C THR A 513 5.04 -14.89 21.20
N THR A 514 4.41 -13.98 21.93
CA THR A 514 2.95 -13.78 21.90
C THR A 514 2.49 -13.28 20.53
N MET A 515 3.17 -12.27 19.97
CA MET A 515 2.91 -11.75 18.63
C MET A 515 3.09 -12.83 17.56
N ALA A 516 4.13 -13.66 17.66
CA ALA A 516 4.39 -14.74 16.73
C ALA A 516 3.29 -15.81 16.78
N ASN A 517 2.84 -16.19 17.98
CA ASN A 517 1.74 -17.14 18.13
C ASN A 517 0.42 -16.60 17.57
N HIS A 518 0.15 -15.30 17.74
CA HIS A 518 -1.01 -14.63 17.16
C HIS A 518 -0.93 -14.55 15.62
N VAL A 519 0.20 -14.08 15.08
CA VAL A 519 0.39 -13.90 13.63
C VAL A 519 0.43 -15.23 12.88
N PHE A 520 0.93 -16.30 13.52
CA PHE A 520 1.08 -17.65 12.95
C PHE A 520 0.08 -18.66 13.56
N GLU A 521 -1.10 -18.18 13.98
CA GLU A 521 -2.17 -19.03 14.50
C GLU A 521 -2.78 -19.92 13.40
N GLY A 522 -2.99 -19.35 12.21
CA GLY A 522 -3.55 -20.05 11.05
C GLY A 522 -2.52 -20.84 10.24
N ASN A 523 -3.00 -21.78 9.43
CA ASN A 523 -2.18 -22.45 8.43
C ASN A 523 -1.69 -21.44 7.38
N PRO A 524 -0.41 -21.50 6.96
CA PRO A 524 0.09 -20.66 5.90
C PRO A 524 -0.55 -21.02 4.56
N VAL A 525 -0.82 -20.00 3.74
CA VAL A 525 -1.03 -20.18 2.30
C VAL A 525 0.32 -20.10 1.61
N ILE A 526 0.63 -21.15 0.85
CA ILE A 526 1.91 -21.30 0.16
C ILE A 526 1.66 -21.44 -1.33
N VAL A 527 2.23 -20.53 -2.11
CA VAL A 527 2.21 -20.56 -3.57
C VAL A 527 3.63 -20.43 -4.10
N LEU A 528 4.03 -21.37 -4.94
CA LEU A 528 5.29 -21.38 -5.68
C LEU A 528 5.00 -21.21 -7.17
N ARG A 529 5.92 -20.58 -7.89
CA ARG A 529 5.93 -20.53 -9.36
C ARG A 529 7.30 -20.96 -9.85
N GLY A 530 7.36 -22.06 -10.59
CA GLY A 530 8.60 -22.74 -10.96
C GLY A 530 8.32 -23.88 -11.95
N ASP A 531 9.37 -24.48 -12.49
CA ASP A 531 9.25 -25.67 -13.33
C ASP A 531 8.83 -26.86 -12.45
N ALA A 532 7.55 -27.25 -12.53
CA ALA A 532 6.93 -28.15 -11.57
C ALA A 532 7.63 -29.52 -11.56
N ASP A 533 7.98 -30.03 -12.74
CA ASP A 533 8.64 -31.33 -12.90
C ASP A 533 10.01 -31.36 -12.20
N LYS A 534 10.68 -30.22 -12.13
CA LYS A 534 12.00 -30.08 -11.49
C LYS A 534 11.94 -29.84 -9.98
N ILE A 535 10.87 -29.25 -9.45
CA ILE A 535 10.83 -28.83 -8.04
C ILE A 535 9.96 -29.72 -7.14
N ILE A 536 8.96 -30.41 -7.70
CA ILE A 536 8.06 -31.29 -6.92
C ILE A 536 8.83 -32.40 -6.18
N PRO A 537 9.80 -33.10 -6.79
CA PRO A 537 10.55 -34.15 -6.08
C PRO A 537 11.23 -33.63 -4.81
N ASP A 538 11.90 -32.48 -4.92
CA ASP A 538 12.59 -31.80 -3.82
C ASP A 538 11.65 -31.36 -2.70
N LEU A 539 10.47 -30.83 -3.07
CA LEU A 539 9.44 -30.43 -2.12
C LEU A 539 8.90 -31.64 -1.34
N ASN A 540 8.61 -32.74 -2.03
CA ASN A 540 8.10 -33.96 -1.39
C ASN A 540 9.14 -34.60 -0.46
N GLU A 541 10.42 -34.56 -0.83
CA GLU A 541 11.51 -35.07 0.00
C GLU A 541 11.65 -34.28 1.31
N LYS A 542 11.64 -32.95 1.23
CA LYS A 542 11.93 -32.06 2.37
C LYS A 542 10.71 -31.71 3.21
N LEU A 543 9.51 -31.82 2.64
CA LEU A 543 8.23 -31.53 3.26
C LEU A 543 7.26 -32.72 3.05
N PRO A 544 7.60 -33.94 3.51
CA PRO A 544 6.88 -35.18 3.17
C PRO A 544 5.44 -35.26 3.70
N HIS A 545 5.08 -34.38 4.64
CA HIS A 545 3.73 -34.29 5.20
C HIS A 545 2.86 -33.21 4.53
N TRP A 546 3.41 -32.49 3.54
CA TRP A 546 2.70 -31.47 2.79
C TRP A 546 2.20 -32.04 1.48
N GLN A 547 0.94 -31.73 1.16
CA GLN A 547 0.38 -32.07 -0.14
C GLN A 547 0.80 -31.02 -1.17
N VAL A 548 1.44 -31.45 -2.25
CA VAL A 548 1.83 -30.57 -3.35
C VAL A 548 0.79 -30.66 -4.47
N ILE A 549 0.24 -29.53 -4.90
CA ILE A 549 -0.83 -29.46 -5.90
C ILE A 549 -0.46 -28.43 -6.97
N THR A 550 -0.43 -28.84 -8.23
CA THR A 550 -0.28 -27.93 -9.37
C THR A 550 -1.62 -27.26 -9.67
N ILE A 551 -1.60 -25.94 -9.88
CA ILE A 551 -2.77 -25.12 -10.18
C ILE A 551 -2.51 -24.22 -11.40
N SER A 552 -3.59 -23.81 -12.05
CA SER A 552 -3.54 -22.72 -13.03
C SER A 552 -3.62 -21.37 -12.33
N PRO A 553 -2.88 -20.36 -12.83
CA PRO A 553 -2.81 -19.04 -12.22
C PRO A 553 -4.12 -18.24 -12.30
#